data_AF-A0A968SZL7-F1
#
_entry.id   AF-A0A968SZL7-F1
#
_cell.length_a   1.000
_cell.length_b   1.000
_cell.length_c   1.000
_cell.angle_alpha   90.00
_cell.angle_beta   90.00
_cell.angle_gamma   90.00
#
_symmetry.space_group_name_H-M   'P 1'
#
loop_
_entity.id
_entity.type
_entity.pdbx_description
1 polymer ?
#
loop_
_entity_poly.entity_id
_entity_poly.type
_entity_poly.pdbx_seq_one_letter_code
_entity_poly.pdbx_strand_id
1 'polypeptide(L)'
;MKLAGTIAWWIIIFFYKLRSQYWLSGEYGAGGSALYTDGSDSIRFSENLILDIENTGYGDYLNADRIVGSRGGVTRWHSVTNNVFIDCRKHAIEFANPYNFSNGNIFSHVRPGYLKMGNPLPALLLDLEAWQKCFGWEKDGKRAEVSGKFNPDSLELSITGKENELVKLLHKGPFDSYGRFINIPVDPRIKYRN
;
A
#
# COMPACT_ATOMS: atom_id res chain seq x y z
N MET A 1 14.27 34.15 -23.28
CA MET A 1 13.18 34.03 -22.29
C MET A 1 12.89 32.54 -22.08
N LYS A 2 13.54 31.90 -21.11
CA LYS A 2 13.30 30.48 -20.78
C LYS A 2 12.10 30.43 -19.84
N LEU A 3 11.02 29.79 -20.27
CA LEU A 3 9.86 29.52 -19.43
C LEU A 3 10.32 28.66 -18.24
N ALA A 4 9.91 29.12 -17.05
CA ALA A 4 10.18 28.53 -15.76
C ALA A 4 9.84 27.03 -15.75
N GLY A 5 10.77 26.23 -15.21
CA GLY A 5 10.52 24.81 -14.96
C GLY A 5 9.33 24.65 -14.03
N THR A 6 8.37 23.83 -14.44
CA THR A 6 7.25 23.41 -13.61
C THR A 6 7.81 22.72 -12.37
N ILE A 7 7.69 23.35 -11.21
CA ILE A 7 7.97 22.70 -9.93
C ILE A 7 6.83 21.71 -9.71
N ALA A 8 7.08 20.43 -10.01
CA ALA A 8 6.18 19.36 -9.64
C ALA A 8 6.23 19.22 -8.11
N TRP A 9 5.14 19.60 -7.45
CA TRP A 9 4.93 19.35 -6.03
C TRP A 9 4.58 17.88 -5.88
N TRP A 10 5.58 17.04 -5.59
CA TRP A 10 5.34 15.64 -5.26
C TRP A 10 4.81 15.58 -3.83
N ILE A 11 3.51 15.28 -3.68
CA ILE A 11 2.94 14.95 -2.37
C ILE A 11 3.35 13.51 -2.07
N ILE A 12 4.19 13.34 -1.05
CA ILE A 12 4.50 12.01 -0.50
C ILE A 12 3.33 11.62 0.39
N ILE A 13 2.52 10.66 -0.04
CA ILE A 13 1.54 10.01 0.83
C ILE A 13 2.18 8.73 1.35
N PHE A 14 2.38 8.66 2.67
CA PHE A 14 2.81 7.45 3.33
C PHE A 14 2.07 7.22 4.64
N PHE A 15 1.85 5.95 4.94
CA PHE A 15 1.18 5.48 6.15
C PHE A 15 2.22 4.85 7.05
N TYR A 16 2.26 5.25 8.33
CA TYR A 16 3.29 4.81 9.26
C TYR A 16 2.73 4.45 10.62
N LYS A 17 3.15 3.29 11.15
CA LYS A 17 2.93 2.85 12.54
C LYS A 17 1.47 2.93 12.98
N LEU A 18 0.55 2.56 12.09
CA LEU A 18 -0.88 2.55 12.43
C LEU A 18 -1.17 1.33 13.31
N ARG A 19 -1.79 1.59 14.47
CA ARG A 19 -2.12 0.59 15.50
C ARG A 19 -3.57 0.71 15.94
N SER A 20 -4.18 -0.43 16.24
CA SER A 20 -5.49 -0.53 16.88
C SER A 20 -5.31 -0.58 18.39
N GLN A 21 -6.03 0.27 19.13
CA GLN A 21 -6.02 0.24 20.59
C GLN A 21 -7.05 -0.74 21.18
N TYR A 22 -8.07 -1.13 20.41
CA TYR A 22 -9.27 -1.77 20.96
C TYR A 22 -9.68 -3.08 20.27
N TRP A 23 -9.15 -3.36 19.06
CA TRP A 23 -9.58 -4.50 18.25
C TRP A 23 -8.36 -5.21 17.67
N LEU A 24 -7.93 -6.28 18.34
CA LEU A 24 -6.84 -7.17 17.96
C LEU A 24 -7.33 -8.44 17.23
N SER A 25 -8.65 -8.70 17.20
CA SER A 25 -9.20 -9.78 16.40
C SER A 25 -9.18 -9.35 14.93
N GLY A 26 -8.47 -10.10 14.08
CA GLY A 26 -8.32 -9.81 12.66
C GLY A 26 -9.61 -9.98 11.85
N GLU A 27 -10.72 -9.38 12.28
CA GLU A 27 -12.02 -9.43 11.62
C GLU A 27 -12.38 -8.07 10.98
N TYR A 28 -13.51 -8.06 10.27
CA TYR A 28 -14.12 -6.88 9.66
C TYR A 28 -14.15 -5.70 10.64
N GLY A 29 -13.64 -4.54 10.22
CA GLY A 29 -13.66 -3.31 11.04
C GLY A 29 -12.55 -3.21 12.11
N ALA A 30 -11.61 -4.16 12.18
CA ALA A 30 -10.45 -4.03 13.06
C ALA A 30 -9.52 -2.89 12.62
N GLY A 31 -9.11 -2.04 13.58
CA GLY A 31 -8.23 -0.91 13.35
C GLY A 31 -6.81 -1.28 12.93
N GLY A 32 -5.97 -0.27 12.68
CA GLY A 32 -4.55 -0.47 12.39
C GLY A 32 -4.22 -0.80 10.92
N SER A 33 -5.15 -0.60 10.00
CA SER A 33 -4.91 -0.66 8.54
C SER A 33 -4.46 0.70 7.99
N ALA A 34 -3.70 0.71 6.88
CA ALA A 34 -3.30 1.96 6.22
C ALA A 34 -4.46 2.62 5.48
N LEU A 35 -5.11 1.90 4.57
CA LEU A 35 -6.39 2.32 4.00
C LEU A 35 -7.41 1.19 4.14
N TYR A 36 -8.58 1.54 4.65
CA TYR A 36 -9.73 0.67 4.80
C TYR A 36 -10.92 1.29 4.09
N THR A 37 -11.64 0.47 3.31
CA THR A 37 -12.87 0.88 2.63
C THR A 37 -14.01 -0.08 2.95
N ASP A 38 -15.21 0.45 3.08
CA ASP A 38 -16.39 -0.27 3.55
C ASP A 38 -17.55 0.01 2.60
N GLY A 39 -17.88 -0.99 1.76
CA GLY A 39 -18.94 -0.90 0.76
C GLY A 39 -18.73 0.17 -0.33
N SER A 40 -17.53 0.73 -0.44
CA SER A 40 -17.19 1.76 -1.44
C SER A 40 -16.77 1.11 -2.75
N ASP A 41 -17.07 1.76 -3.88
CA ASP A 41 -16.63 1.32 -5.21
C ASP A 41 -15.63 2.32 -5.81
N SER A 42 -14.89 1.91 -6.84
CA SER A 42 -14.07 2.78 -7.70
C SER A 42 -12.93 3.53 -6.97
N ILE A 43 -12.33 2.90 -5.97
CA ILE A 43 -11.19 3.44 -5.23
C ILE A 43 -9.88 3.24 -6.00
N ARG A 44 -9.08 4.30 -6.13
CA ARG A 44 -7.72 4.23 -6.64
C ARG A 44 -6.73 4.47 -5.50
N PHE A 45 -5.89 3.48 -5.23
CA PHE A 45 -4.83 3.54 -4.23
C PHE A 45 -3.49 3.26 -4.91
N SER A 46 -2.81 4.32 -5.32
CA SER A 46 -1.61 4.23 -6.15
C SER A 46 -0.44 5.02 -5.58
N GLU A 47 0.78 4.51 -5.79
CA GLU A 47 2.02 5.26 -5.56
C GLU A 47 2.26 5.68 -4.09
N ASN A 48 1.76 4.89 -3.14
CA ASN A 48 1.94 5.14 -1.70
C ASN A 48 3.09 4.31 -1.12
N LEU A 49 3.62 4.78 0.01
CA LEU A 49 4.45 3.98 0.91
C LEU A 49 3.61 3.56 2.13
N ILE A 50 3.59 2.27 2.41
CA ILE A 50 2.87 1.67 3.52
C ILE A 50 3.90 1.02 4.42
N LEU A 51 4.14 1.58 5.59
CA LEU A 51 5.25 1.20 6.47
C LEU A 51 4.79 0.86 7.88
N ASP A 52 5.16 -0.33 8.36
CA ASP A 52 4.92 -0.77 9.74
C ASP A 52 3.42 -0.68 10.10
N ILE A 53 2.59 -1.50 9.47
CA ILE A 53 1.14 -1.50 9.63
C ILE A 53 0.71 -2.76 10.37
N GLU A 54 -0.07 -2.60 11.44
CA GLU A 54 -0.46 -3.72 12.30
C GLU A 54 -1.46 -4.66 11.65
N ASN A 55 -2.39 -4.14 10.87
CA ASN A 55 -3.41 -4.94 10.22
C ASN A 55 -3.11 -5.05 8.72
N THR A 56 -3.92 -4.41 7.88
CA THR A 56 -3.84 -4.53 6.43
C THR A 56 -3.31 -3.25 5.79
N GLY A 57 -2.42 -3.37 4.80
CA GLY A 57 -1.97 -2.21 4.01
C GLY A 57 -3.12 -1.54 3.26
N TYR A 58 -3.73 -2.27 2.33
CA TYR A 58 -4.98 -1.87 1.69
C TYR A 58 -6.04 -2.95 1.91
N GLY A 59 -7.15 -2.60 2.55
CA GLY A 59 -8.25 -3.53 2.78
C GLY A 59 -9.58 -2.96 2.27
N ASP A 60 -10.29 -3.76 1.49
CA ASP A 60 -11.68 -3.47 1.16
C ASP A 60 -12.61 -4.56 1.66
N TYR A 61 -13.80 -4.14 2.06
CA TYR A 61 -14.79 -5.00 2.66
C TYR A 61 -16.15 -4.77 2.02
N LEU A 62 -16.82 -5.89 1.71
CA LEU A 62 -18.16 -5.89 1.15
C LEU A 62 -19.16 -5.49 2.23
N ASN A 63 -20.05 -4.55 1.90
CA ASN A 63 -21.15 -4.17 2.78
C ASN A 63 -22.44 -4.00 1.97
N ALA A 64 -23.07 -5.14 1.67
CA ALA A 64 -24.28 -5.20 0.87
C ALA A 64 -25.50 -4.60 1.61
N ASP A 65 -25.47 -4.54 2.94
CA ASP A 65 -26.60 -4.07 3.74
C ASP A 65 -26.58 -2.54 3.96
N ARG A 66 -25.45 -1.88 3.70
CA ARG A 66 -25.37 -0.41 3.65
C ARG A 66 -25.95 0.11 2.34
N ILE A 67 -27.28 0.17 2.30
CA ILE A 67 -28.03 0.65 1.14
C ILE A 67 -28.03 2.18 1.12
N VAL A 68 -27.42 2.75 0.08
CA VAL A 68 -27.52 4.17 -0.26
C VAL A 68 -28.07 4.27 -1.69
N GLY A 69 -29.25 4.87 -1.84
CA GLY A 69 -29.96 4.88 -3.12
C GLY A 69 -30.56 3.52 -3.44
N SER A 70 -30.19 2.94 -4.59
CA SER A 70 -30.85 1.74 -5.13
C SER A 70 -30.16 0.42 -4.82
N ARG A 71 -28.99 0.42 -4.16
CA ARG A 71 -28.24 -0.80 -3.85
C ARG A 71 -27.31 -0.64 -2.65
N GLY A 72 -26.84 -1.76 -2.13
CA GLY A 72 -25.72 -1.82 -1.20
C GLY A 72 -24.36 -1.57 -1.84
N GLY A 73 -23.35 -1.45 -0.98
CA GLY A 73 -21.95 -1.39 -1.39
C GLY A 73 -21.46 -2.73 -1.93
N VAL A 74 -20.96 -2.74 -3.17
CA VAL A 74 -20.52 -3.99 -3.83
C VAL A 74 -18.99 -4.16 -3.82
N THR A 75 -18.25 -3.13 -3.44
CA THR A 75 -16.81 -3.12 -3.26
C THR A 75 -16.04 -3.55 -4.50
N ARG A 76 -16.34 -2.89 -5.63
CA ARG A 76 -15.80 -3.24 -6.95
C ARG A 76 -15.00 -2.10 -7.59
N TRP A 77 -14.20 -2.47 -8.58
CA TRP A 77 -13.39 -1.56 -9.41
C TRP A 77 -12.32 -0.81 -8.64
N HIS A 78 -11.81 -1.43 -7.59
CA HIS A 78 -10.65 -0.90 -6.87
C HIS A 78 -9.38 -1.17 -7.66
N SER A 79 -8.46 -0.21 -7.64
CA SER A 79 -7.16 -0.33 -8.28
C SER A 79 -6.06 -0.01 -7.27
N VAL A 80 -5.26 -1.03 -6.94
CA VAL A 80 -4.13 -0.93 -6.01
C VAL A 80 -2.83 -1.11 -6.79
N THR A 81 -2.14 -0.02 -7.11
CA THR A 81 -1.03 -0.08 -8.08
C THR A 81 0.21 0.70 -7.66
N ASN A 82 1.38 0.16 -8.00
CA ASN A 82 2.68 0.82 -7.77
C ASN A 82 2.92 1.30 -6.33
N ASN A 83 2.31 0.66 -5.32
CA ASN A 83 2.59 0.96 -3.92
C ASN A 83 3.79 0.16 -3.41
N VAL A 84 4.38 0.61 -2.30
CA VAL A 84 5.43 -0.10 -1.58
C VAL A 84 4.93 -0.48 -0.19
N PHE A 85 4.73 -1.78 0.05
CA PHE A 85 4.28 -2.34 1.32
C PHE A 85 5.49 -2.92 2.08
N ILE A 86 5.77 -2.37 3.26
CA ILE A 86 6.86 -2.79 4.14
C ILE A 86 6.27 -3.08 5.53
N ASP A 87 6.47 -4.30 6.02
CA ASP A 87 6.04 -4.72 7.37
C ASP A 87 4.54 -4.52 7.64
N CYS A 88 3.71 -5.07 6.74
CA CYS A 88 2.28 -5.26 7.01
C CYS A 88 2.09 -6.60 7.74
N ARG A 89 1.59 -6.56 8.98
CA ARG A 89 1.62 -7.74 9.86
C ARG A 89 0.49 -8.73 9.65
N LYS A 90 -0.56 -8.37 8.91
CA LYS A 90 -1.61 -9.30 8.50
C LYS A 90 -1.65 -9.50 6.99
N HIS A 91 -2.12 -8.50 6.26
CA HIS A 91 -2.18 -8.55 4.79
C HIS A 91 -1.55 -7.28 4.20
N ALA A 92 -0.91 -7.39 3.05
CA ALA A 92 -0.55 -6.20 2.27
C ALA A 92 -1.79 -5.69 1.52
N ILE A 93 -2.51 -6.60 0.87
CA ILE A 93 -3.74 -6.32 0.12
C ILE A 93 -4.80 -7.33 0.52
N GLU A 94 -5.99 -6.85 0.84
CA GLU A 94 -7.19 -7.62 1.06
C GLU A 94 -8.30 -7.08 0.16
N PHE A 95 -8.73 -7.89 -0.80
CA PHE A 95 -9.89 -7.62 -1.64
C PHE A 95 -11.05 -8.52 -1.25
N ALA A 96 -12.24 -7.94 -1.16
CA ALA A 96 -13.48 -8.63 -0.85
C ALA A 96 -13.94 -9.54 -1.99
N ASN A 97 -13.56 -9.26 -3.24
CA ASN A 97 -14.02 -9.99 -4.43
C ASN A 97 -13.05 -9.79 -5.63
N PRO A 98 -13.17 -10.61 -6.70
CA PRO A 98 -12.21 -10.59 -7.82
C PRO A 98 -12.48 -9.49 -8.86
N TYR A 99 -13.40 -8.56 -8.61
CA TYR A 99 -13.71 -7.45 -9.53
C TYR A 99 -12.86 -6.19 -9.29
N ASN A 100 -11.80 -6.34 -8.50
CA ASN A 100 -10.78 -5.33 -8.24
C ASN A 100 -9.54 -5.61 -9.08
N PHE A 101 -8.47 -4.85 -8.89
CA PHE A 101 -7.24 -5.01 -9.66
C PHE A 101 -6.02 -4.58 -8.85
N SER A 102 -4.92 -5.33 -8.98
CA SER A 102 -3.63 -4.92 -8.45
C SER A 102 -2.50 -5.15 -9.45
N ASN A 103 -1.56 -4.21 -9.55
CA ASN A 103 -0.34 -4.40 -10.34
C ASN A 103 0.83 -3.53 -9.89
N GLY A 104 2.04 -4.07 -10.04
CA GLY A 104 3.27 -3.30 -9.92
C GLY A 104 3.62 -2.93 -8.49
N ASN A 105 3.02 -3.56 -7.48
CA ASN A 105 3.30 -3.27 -6.08
C ASN A 105 4.60 -3.98 -5.62
N ILE A 106 5.28 -3.40 -4.64
CA ILE A 106 6.44 -3.99 -3.98
C ILE A 106 6.03 -4.47 -2.60
N PHE A 107 6.43 -5.70 -2.26
CA PHE A 107 6.12 -6.33 -0.97
C PHE A 107 7.40 -6.73 -0.25
N SER A 108 7.63 -6.16 0.93
CA SER A 108 8.80 -6.42 1.78
C SER A 108 8.39 -6.72 3.22
N HIS A 109 9.06 -7.70 3.84
CA HIS A 109 8.81 -8.13 5.22
C HIS A 109 7.34 -8.44 5.55
N VAL A 110 6.56 -8.90 4.59
CA VAL A 110 5.18 -9.35 4.81
C VAL A 110 5.12 -10.86 5.11
N ARG A 111 4.14 -11.27 5.91
CA ARG A 111 3.92 -12.66 6.33
C ARG A 111 3.41 -13.53 5.17
N PRO A 112 3.48 -14.87 5.25
CA PRO A 112 2.78 -15.75 4.30
C PRO A 112 1.27 -15.45 4.24
N GLY A 113 0.64 -15.60 3.08
CA GLY A 113 -0.80 -15.33 2.92
C GLY A 113 -1.17 -13.84 2.99
N TYR A 114 -0.25 -12.96 2.64
CA TYR A 114 -0.43 -11.50 2.73
C TYR A 114 -1.31 -10.90 1.63
N LEU A 115 -1.67 -11.67 0.60
CA LEU A 115 -2.63 -11.27 -0.42
C LEU A 115 -3.92 -12.07 -0.20
N LYS A 116 -4.97 -11.39 0.24
CA LYS A 116 -6.24 -12.02 0.59
C LYS A 116 -7.32 -11.73 -0.43
N MET A 117 -8.00 -12.77 -0.90
CA MET A 117 -9.25 -12.68 -1.66
C MET A 117 -10.39 -13.23 -0.80
N GLY A 118 -11.37 -12.38 -0.48
CA GLY A 118 -12.46 -12.70 0.44
C GLY A 118 -13.55 -13.58 -0.15
N ASN A 119 -13.88 -13.39 -1.44
CA ASN A 119 -14.94 -14.13 -2.12
C ASN A 119 -14.50 -14.70 -3.49
N PRO A 120 -15.05 -15.84 -3.91
CA PRO A 120 -16.01 -16.68 -3.16
C PRO A 120 -15.37 -17.33 -1.93
N LEU A 121 -16.19 -17.75 -0.96
CA LEU A 121 -15.70 -18.49 0.21
C LEU A 121 -15.29 -19.92 -0.17
N PRO A 122 -14.30 -20.52 0.53
CA PRO A 122 -13.49 -19.92 1.58
C PRO A 122 -12.50 -18.88 1.04
N ALA A 123 -12.14 -17.91 1.87
CA ALA A 123 -11.18 -16.88 1.48
C ALA A 123 -9.83 -17.50 1.07
N LEU A 124 -9.22 -16.96 0.02
CA LEU A 124 -7.88 -17.34 -0.42
C LEU A 124 -6.84 -16.46 0.27
N LEU A 125 -5.84 -17.08 0.87
CA LEU A 125 -4.66 -16.43 1.45
C LEU A 125 -3.45 -16.85 0.63
N LEU A 126 -2.92 -15.91 -0.14
CA LEU A 126 -1.98 -16.20 -1.22
C LEU A 126 -0.67 -15.44 -1.01
N ASP A 127 0.39 -15.97 -1.60
CA ASP A 127 1.63 -15.23 -1.87
C ASP A 127 1.57 -14.58 -3.27
N LEU A 128 2.63 -13.87 -3.66
CA LEU A 128 2.71 -13.19 -4.95
C LEU A 128 2.57 -14.15 -6.13
N GLU A 129 3.23 -15.31 -6.07
CA GLU A 129 3.26 -16.25 -7.19
C GLU A 129 1.88 -16.85 -7.42
N ALA A 130 1.20 -17.27 -6.36
CA ALA A 130 -0.16 -17.77 -6.45
C ALA A 130 -1.14 -16.68 -6.89
N TRP A 131 -0.99 -15.45 -6.39
CA TRP A 131 -1.81 -14.31 -6.82
C TRP A 131 -1.69 -14.02 -8.32
N GLN A 132 -0.44 -14.02 -8.83
CA GLN A 132 -0.15 -13.87 -10.26
C GLN A 132 -0.76 -15.00 -11.08
N LYS A 133 -0.66 -16.25 -10.62
CA LYS A 133 -1.21 -17.42 -11.32
C LYS A 133 -2.74 -17.45 -11.32
N CYS A 134 -3.37 -17.14 -10.19
CA CYS A 134 -4.83 -17.20 -10.04
C CYS A 134 -5.54 -16.09 -10.80
N PHE A 135 -5.00 -14.87 -10.80
CA PHE A 135 -5.69 -13.68 -11.31
C PHE A 135 -5.01 -13.02 -12.51
N GLY A 136 -3.76 -13.37 -12.84
CA GLY A 136 -2.96 -12.67 -13.85
C GLY A 136 -2.58 -11.24 -13.45
N TRP A 137 -2.75 -10.89 -12.17
CA TRP A 137 -2.42 -9.59 -11.57
C TRP A 137 -0.98 -9.54 -11.11
N GLU A 138 -0.51 -8.37 -10.65
CA GLU A 138 0.88 -8.18 -10.21
C GLU A 138 1.93 -8.65 -11.22
N LYS A 139 1.69 -8.49 -12.53
CA LYS A 139 2.66 -8.81 -13.59
C LYS A 139 4.00 -8.10 -13.37
N ASP A 140 3.92 -6.85 -12.91
CA ASP A 140 5.10 -6.03 -12.57
C ASP A 140 5.39 -5.98 -11.07
N GLY A 141 4.62 -6.73 -10.27
CA GLY A 141 4.74 -6.79 -8.83
C GLY A 141 5.93 -7.64 -8.39
N LYS A 142 6.60 -7.26 -7.30
CA LYS A 142 7.85 -7.89 -6.87
C LYS A 142 7.96 -8.01 -5.35
N ARG A 143 8.69 -9.04 -4.91
CA ARG A 143 9.25 -9.11 -3.56
C ARG A 143 10.55 -8.32 -3.49
N ALA A 144 10.75 -7.64 -2.37
CA ALA A 144 12.01 -6.99 -2.02
C ALA A 144 12.42 -7.34 -0.58
N GLU A 145 13.71 -7.25 -0.30
CA GLU A 145 14.28 -7.33 1.05
C GLU A 145 14.78 -5.94 1.48
N VAL A 146 13.82 -5.07 1.80
CA VAL A 146 14.08 -3.69 2.24
C VAL A 146 13.33 -3.37 3.52
N SER A 147 14.00 -2.68 4.44
CA SER A 147 13.40 -2.18 5.67
C SER A 147 13.18 -0.67 5.58
N GLY A 148 12.17 -0.17 6.27
CA GLY A 148 11.89 1.26 6.38
C GLY A 148 11.80 1.70 7.84
N LYS A 149 12.21 2.92 8.12
CA LYS A 149 12.04 3.56 9.42
C LYS A 149 11.71 5.03 9.21
N PHE A 150 10.69 5.51 9.88
CA PHE A 150 10.36 6.94 9.89
C PHE A 150 10.58 7.53 11.28
N ASN A 151 11.30 8.65 11.34
CA ASN A 151 11.45 9.44 12.54
C ASN A 151 10.48 10.64 12.47
N PRO A 152 9.40 10.67 13.26
CA PRO A 152 8.44 11.77 13.24
C PRO A 152 9.02 13.08 13.80
N ASP A 153 10.06 13.03 14.62
CA ASP A 153 10.65 14.22 15.23
C ASP A 153 11.56 14.95 14.21
N SER A 154 12.34 14.20 13.42
CA SER A 154 13.20 14.78 12.37
C SER A 154 12.53 14.85 11.00
N LEU A 155 11.35 14.24 10.82
CA LEU A 155 10.66 14.07 9.53
C LEU A 155 11.53 13.40 8.47
N GLU A 156 12.35 12.44 8.91
CA GLU A 156 13.26 11.67 8.05
C GLU A 156 12.75 10.24 7.87
N LEU A 157 12.67 9.82 6.61
CA LEU A 157 12.41 8.45 6.21
C LEU A 157 13.74 7.80 5.80
N SER A 158 14.12 6.73 6.48
CA SER A 158 15.25 5.89 6.10
C SER A 158 14.76 4.58 5.50
N ILE A 159 15.25 4.26 4.31
CA ILE A 159 15.03 2.96 3.67
C ILE A 159 16.39 2.26 3.59
N THR A 160 16.46 1.00 3.99
CA THR A 160 17.69 0.24 4.02
C THR A 160 17.50 -1.12 3.35
N GLY A 161 18.55 -1.62 2.72
CA GLY A 161 18.54 -2.88 1.98
C GLY A 161 19.85 -3.02 1.19
N LYS A 162 20.04 -4.17 0.56
CA LYS A 162 21.12 -4.35 -0.41
C LYS A 162 20.81 -3.52 -1.67
N GLU A 163 21.84 -3.04 -2.36
CA GLU A 163 21.67 -2.19 -3.56
C GLU A 163 20.72 -2.81 -4.59
N ASN A 164 20.87 -4.11 -4.89
CA ASN A 164 20.04 -4.85 -5.82
C ASN A 164 18.56 -4.97 -5.38
N GLU A 165 18.28 -4.79 -4.09
CA GLU A 165 16.92 -4.75 -3.54
C GLU A 165 16.36 -3.33 -3.55
N LEU A 166 17.18 -2.35 -3.20
CA LEU A 166 16.82 -0.92 -3.22
C LEU A 166 16.45 -0.46 -4.64
N VAL A 167 17.16 -0.90 -5.67
CA VAL A 167 16.83 -0.55 -7.07
C VAL A 167 15.45 -1.02 -7.50
N LYS A 168 14.84 -2.01 -6.83
CA LYS A 168 13.46 -2.46 -7.12
C LYS A 168 12.41 -1.41 -6.76
N LEU A 169 12.77 -0.43 -5.91
CA LEU A 169 11.89 0.64 -5.46
C LEU A 169 11.91 1.84 -6.42
N LEU A 170 12.86 1.88 -7.37
CA LEU A 170 12.89 2.92 -8.40
C LEU A 170 11.56 2.95 -9.16
N HIS A 171 11.00 4.15 -9.31
CA HIS A 171 9.72 4.36 -10.00
C HIS A 171 8.50 3.70 -9.33
N LYS A 172 8.59 3.39 -8.03
CA LYS A 172 7.52 2.79 -7.23
C LYS A 172 7.20 3.65 -6.02
N GLY A 173 5.93 3.67 -5.60
CA GLY A 173 5.50 4.47 -4.46
C GLY A 173 5.86 5.96 -4.66
N PRO A 174 6.19 6.67 -3.57
CA PRO A 174 6.67 8.05 -3.65
C PRO A 174 8.14 8.18 -4.12
N PHE A 175 8.77 7.08 -4.52
CA PHE A 175 10.22 6.99 -4.73
C PHE A 175 10.68 7.30 -6.16
N ASP A 176 9.76 7.57 -7.08
CA ASP A 176 10.06 7.89 -8.49
C ASP A 176 11.06 9.05 -8.66
N SER A 177 11.05 10.01 -7.73
CA SER A 177 11.93 11.18 -7.74
C SER A 177 13.24 11.04 -6.95
N TYR A 178 13.48 9.89 -6.29
CA TYR A 178 14.61 9.69 -5.39
C TYR A 178 15.61 8.69 -5.98
N GLY A 179 16.73 9.20 -6.50
CA GLY A 179 17.79 8.37 -7.12
C GLY A 179 18.67 7.58 -6.13
N ARG A 180 18.60 7.88 -4.81
CA ARG A 180 19.31 7.13 -3.76
C ARG A 180 18.43 7.00 -2.51
N PHE A 181 18.13 5.75 -2.15
CA PHE A 181 17.24 5.37 -1.04
C PHE A 181 18.04 5.16 0.23
N ILE A 182 18.37 6.24 0.94
CA ILE A 182 19.07 6.12 2.23
C ILE A 182 18.39 6.98 3.27
N ASN A 183 18.30 8.29 3.03
CA ASN A 183 17.61 9.23 3.91
C ASN A 183 16.82 10.22 3.06
N ILE A 184 15.50 10.12 3.13
CA ILE A 184 14.56 10.97 2.40
C ILE A 184 13.99 11.98 3.40
N PRO A 185 14.31 13.28 3.26
CA PRO A 185 13.60 14.30 4.01
C PRO A 185 12.17 14.36 3.49
N VAL A 186 11.22 14.09 4.38
CA VAL A 186 9.79 14.06 4.03
C VAL A 186 9.20 15.48 4.05
N ASP A 187 9.76 16.37 4.87
CA ASP A 187 9.36 17.78 4.84
C ASP A 187 9.91 18.47 3.58
N PRO A 188 9.04 18.87 2.64
CA PRO A 188 9.47 19.51 1.40
C PRO A 188 10.17 20.86 1.65
N ARG A 189 10.02 21.46 2.83
CA ARG A 189 10.65 22.73 3.20
C ARG A 189 12.11 22.58 3.63
N ILE A 190 12.51 21.40 4.10
CA ILE A 190 13.89 21.16 4.57
C ILE A 190 14.88 21.28 3.41
N LYS A 191 14.47 20.89 2.18
CA LYS A 191 15.31 20.99 0.98
C LYS A 191 15.68 22.44 0.58
N TYR A 192 14.99 23.44 1.15
CA TYR A 192 15.15 24.86 0.80
C TYR A 192 15.62 25.74 1.96
N ARG A 193 15.96 25.15 3.11
CA ARG A 193 16.61 25.88 4.22
C ARG A 193 18.11 26.00 3.93
N ASN A 194 18.47 26.95 3.08
CA ASN A 194 19.82 27.51 3.03
C ASN A 194 19.85 28.79 3.88
#